data_AF-A0A257A0J6-F1
#
_entry.id   AF-A0A257A0J6-F1
#
_cell.length_a   1.000
_cell.length_b   1.000
_cell.length_c   1.000
_cell.angle_alpha   90.00
_cell.angle_beta   90.00
_cell.angle_gamma   90.00
#
_symmetry.space_group_name_H-M   'P 1'
#
loop_
_entity.id
_entity.type
_entity.pdbx_description
1 polymer ?
#
loop_
_entity_poly.entity_id
_entity_poly.type
_entity_poly.pdbx_seq_one_letter_code
_entity_poly.pdbx_strand_id
1 'polypeptide(L)'
;MTEEKTAEYFASQQKEISVSQFFEKNKHLLGFDNPTKALLMVVKEAVDNSLDACEEAGIIPDIEVVVKNVGDDNYKVSVKDNGPGIVKTQIPKIFGKLLYGSKFHRLKQ
;
A
#
# COMPACT_ATOMS: atom_id res chain seq x y z
N MET A 1 -39.49 27.85 -14.66
CA MET A 1 -38.93 26.98 -15.71
C MET A 1 -37.67 26.37 -15.14
N THR A 2 -37.70 25.08 -14.80
CA THR A 2 -36.50 24.33 -14.42
C THR A 2 -35.68 24.13 -15.68
N GLU A 3 -34.49 24.73 -15.76
CA GLU A 3 -33.55 24.48 -16.84
C GLU A 3 -33.24 22.98 -16.90
N GLU A 4 -33.61 22.33 -18.01
CA GLU A 4 -33.26 20.94 -18.26
C GLU A 4 -31.75 20.84 -18.44
N LYS A 5 -31.10 20.13 -17.52
CA LYS A 5 -29.66 19.88 -17.58
C LYS A 5 -29.38 18.89 -18.72
N THR A 6 -28.60 19.32 -19.71
CA THR A 6 -28.26 18.49 -20.88
C THR A 6 -27.15 17.47 -20.57
N ALA A 7 -26.97 16.49 -21.46
CA ALA A 7 -25.91 15.49 -21.33
C ALA A 7 -24.51 16.14 -21.26
N GLU A 8 -24.29 17.23 -22.01
CA GLU A 8 -23.05 18.02 -22.02
C GLU A 8 -22.81 18.70 -20.66
N TYR A 9 -23.88 19.17 -20.00
CA TYR A 9 -23.79 19.69 -18.64
C TYR A 9 -23.32 18.62 -17.66
N PHE A 10 -23.90 17.41 -17.70
CA PHE A 10 -23.45 16.32 -16.82
C PHE A 10 -22.04 15.83 -17.13
N ALA A 11 -21.65 15.80 -18.41
CA ALA A 11 -20.28 15.46 -18.83
C ALA A 11 -19.26 16.47 -18.28
N SER A 12 -19.58 17.76 -18.27
CA SER A 12 -18.71 18.81 -17.71
C SER A 12 -18.47 18.70 -16.20
N GLN A 13 -19.33 17.97 -15.50
CA GLN A 13 -19.23 17.73 -14.05
C GLN A 13 -18.47 16.44 -13.71
N GLN A 14 -18.12 15.62 -14.71
CA GLN A 14 -17.33 14.43 -14.47
C GLN A 14 -15.93 14.82 -13.97
N LYS A 15 -15.51 14.19 -12.87
CA LYS A 15 -14.20 14.38 -12.27
C LYS A 15 -13.51 13.04 -12.19
N GLU A 16 -12.30 12.97 -12.72
CA GLU A 16 -11.40 11.85 -12.50
C GLU A 16 -10.69 12.03 -11.17
N ILE A 17 -10.54 10.95 -10.41
CA ILE A 17 -9.75 10.91 -9.19
C ILE A 17 -8.57 9.98 -9.40
N SER A 18 -7.41 10.37 -8.90
CA SER A 18 -6.27 9.45 -8.91
C SER A 18 -6.49 8.31 -7.91
N VAL A 19 -5.86 7.17 -8.15
CA VAL A 19 -5.91 6.01 -7.23
C VAL A 19 -5.46 6.40 -5.81
N SER A 20 -4.45 7.28 -5.70
CA SER A 20 -4.00 7.84 -4.43
C SER A 20 -5.09 8.62 -3.71
N GLN A 21 -5.80 9.50 -4.43
CA GLN A 21 -6.90 10.28 -3.86
C GLN A 21 -8.09 9.39 -3.48
N PHE A 22 -8.35 8.33 -4.24
CA PHE A 22 -9.39 7.34 -3.90
C PHE A 22 -9.11 6.69 -2.55
N PHE A 23 -7.89 6.18 -2.33
CA PHE A 23 -7.54 5.53 -1.08
C PHE A 23 -7.37 6.50 0.09
N GLU A 24 -6.90 7.73 -0.15
CA GLU A 24 -6.83 8.77 0.88
C GLU A 24 -8.22 9.10 1.43
N LYS A 25 -9.24 9.14 0.56
CA LYS A 25 -10.64 9.32 0.96
C LYS A 25 -11.26 8.07 1.57
N ASN A 26 -10.73 6.88 1.27
CA ASN A 26 -11.30 5.59 1.67
C ASN A 26 -10.29 4.71 2.44
N LYS A 27 -9.64 5.27 3.48
CA LYS A 27 -8.61 4.59 4.29
C LYS A 27 -9.06 3.25 4.87
N HIS A 28 -10.36 3.11 5.16
CA HIS A 28 -10.95 1.88 5.69
C HIS A 28 -10.84 0.68 4.71
N LEU A 29 -10.83 0.92 3.40
CA LEU A 29 -10.65 -0.13 2.39
C LEU A 29 -9.25 -0.75 2.44
N LEU A 30 -8.28 0.04 2.89
CA LEU A 30 -6.91 -0.38 3.17
C LEU A 30 -6.75 -0.78 4.65
N GLY A 31 -7.84 -0.97 5.39
CA GLY A 31 -7.83 -1.41 6.78
C GLY A 31 -7.14 -0.47 7.78
N PHE A 32 -6.97 0.81 7.43
CA PHE A 32 -6.51 1.88 8.32
C PHE A 32 -7.70 2.59 9.01
N ASP A 33 -8.65 1.83 9.54
CA ASP A 33 -9.87 2.34 10.18
C ASP A 33 -9.62 2.86 11.62
N ASN A 34 -8.72 2.24 12.36
CA ASN A 34 -8.30 2.63 13.70
C ASN A 34 -6.79 2.40 13.92
N PRO A 35 -6.15 3.10 14.88
CA PRO A 35 -4.70 3.03 15.10
C PRO A 35 -4.16 1.62 15.37
N THR A 36 -4.90 0.81 16.14
CA THR A 36 -4.48 -0.56 16.48
C THR A 36 -4.48 -1.47 15.24
N LYS A 37 -5.56 -1.43 14.44
CA LYS A 37 -5.66 -2.21 13.21
C LYS A 37 -4.67 -1.72 12.15
N ALA A 38 -4.47 -0.41 12.07
CA ALA A 38 -3.46 0.21 11.22
C ALA A 38 -2.05 -0.33 11.54
N LEU A 39 -1.68 -0.37 12.82
CA LEU A 39 -0.38 -0.90 13.24
C LEU A 39 -0.22 -2.39 12.87
N LEU A 40 -1.24 -3.20 13.15
CA LEU A 40 -1.24 -4.62 12.77
C LEU A 40 -1.14 -4.80 11.25
N MET A 41 -1.82 -3.95 10.48
CA MET A 41 -1.78 -4.00 9.03
C MET A 41 -0.41 -3.67 8.47
N VAL A 42 0.24 -2.61 8.97
CA VAL A 42 1.60 -2.25 8.56
C VAL A 42 2.57 -3.39 8.81
N VAL A 43 2.49 -4.03 9.98
CA VAL A 43 3.36 -5.16 10.32
C VAL A 43 3.06 -6.34 9.40
N LYS A 44 1.78 -6.71 9.22
CA LYS A 44 1.36 -7.82 8.35
C LYS A 44 1.89 -7.62 6.92
N GLU A 45 1.58 -6.50 6.29
CA GLU A 45 1.96 -6.25 4.89
C GLU A 45 3.48 -6.17 4.71
N ALA A 46 4.22 -5.63 5.69
CA ALA A 46 5.68 -5.62 5.62
C ALA A 46 6.27 -7.03 5.73
N VAL A 47 5.75 -7.85 6.66
CA VAL A 47 6.22 -9.24 6.83
C VAL A 47 5.83 -10.11 5.63
N ASP A 48 4.62 -9.99 5.10
CA ASP A 48 4.17 -10.71 3.92
C ASP A 48 5.09 -10.41 2.72
N ASN A 49 5.40 -9.14 2.47
CA ASN A 49 6.33 -8.73 1.41
C ASN A 49 7.74 -9.32 1.60
N SER A 50 8.25 -9.38 2.84
CA SER A 50 9.54 -9.99 3.16
C SER A 50 9.54 -11.51 2.93
N LEU A 51 8.48 -12.21 3.37
CA LEU A 51 8.32 -13.65 3.16
C LEU A 51 8.25 -13.98 1.67
N ASP A 52 7.44 -13.23 0.94
CA ASP A 52 7.28 -13.36 -0.51
C ASP A 52 8.60 -13.17 -1.26
N ALA A 53 9.37 -12.15 -0.87
CA ALA A 53 10.67 -11.87 -1.49
C ALA A 53 11.66 -13.02 -1.27
N CYS A 54 11.65 -13.62 -0.07
CA CYS A 54 12.48 -14.78 0.25
C CYS A 54 12.02 -16.03 -0.52
N GLU A 55 10.71 -16.31 -0.56
CA GLU A 55 10.14 -17.45 -1.28
C GLU A 55 10.45 -17.39 -2.77
N GLU A 56 10.25 -16.23 -3.41
CA GLU A 56 10.53 -16.05 -4.84
C GLU A 56 12.01 -16.23 -5.18
N ALA A 57 12.91 -15.95 -4.23
CA ALA A 57 14.35 -16.11 -4.37
C ALA A 57 14.86 -17.50 -3.92
N GLY A 58 14.00 -18.36 -3.37
CA GLY A 58 14.40 -19.65 -2.80
C GLY A 58 15.30 -19.52 -1.57
N ILE A 59 15.18 -18.41 -0.82
CA ILE A 59 15.94 -18.12 0.40
C ILE A 59 15.11 -18.53 1.61
N ILE A 60 15.72 -19.22 2.59
CA ILE A 60 15.07 -19.49 3.87
C ILE A 60 14.91 -18.15 4.61
N PRO A 61 13.66 -17.71 4.92
CA PRO A 61 13.44 -16.40 5.50
C PRO A 61 14.04 -16.27 6.90
N ASP A 62 14.83 -15.22 7.11
CA ASP A 62 15.24 -14.71 8.41
C ASP A 62 14.75 -13.26 8.49
N ILE A 63 13.74 -13.03 9.34
CA ILE A 63 13.00 -11.77 9.41
C ILE A 63 13.00 -11.24 10.84
N GLU A 64 13.55 -10.04 11.02
CA GLU A 64 13.52 -9.30 12.27
C GLU A 64 12.42 -8.23 12.21
N VAL A 65 11.51 -8.25 13.19
CA VAL A 65 10.42 -7.27 13.33
C VAL A 65 10.61 -6.50 14.63
N VAL A 66 10.71 -5.17 14.51
CA VAL A 66 10.88 -4.26 15.65
C VAL A 66 9.81 -3.20 15.61
N VAL A 67 9.04 -3.10 16.70
CA VAL A 67 8.03 -2.05 16.91
C VAL A 67 8.45 -1.21 18.11
N LYS A 68 8.72 0.08 17.90
CA LYS A 68 9.09 1.03 18.96
C LYS A 68 8.02 2.10 19.08
N ASN A 69 7.50 2.31 20.28
CA ASN A 69 6.70 3.49 20.59
C ASN A 69 7.64 4.71 20.63
N VAL A 70 7.32 5.76 19.85
CA VAL A 70 8.11 6.99 19.76
C VAL A 70 7.40 8.21 20.37
N GLY A 71 6.30 8.00 21.10
CA GLY A 71 5.49 9.03 21.75
C GLY A 71 4.20 9.37 20.99
N ASP A 72 3.21 9.93 21.69
CA ASP A 72 1.95 10.45 21.11
C ASP A 72 1.23 9.48 20.15
N ASP A 73 1.04 8.23 20.57
CA ASP A 73 0.47 7.14 19.77
C ASP A 73 1.17 6.88 18.43
N ASN A 74 2.40 7.37 18.26
CA ASN A 74 3.24 7.10 17.12
C ASN A 74 4.14 5.89 17.37
N TYR A 75 4.20 5.01 16.38
CA TYR A 75 5.02 3.81 16.40
C TYR A 75 5.95 3.78 15.20
N LYS A 76 7.23 3.49 15.45
CA LYS A 76 8.20 3.16 14.42
C LYS A 76 8.22 1.64 14.25
N VAL A 77 7.73 1.17 13.11
CA VAL A 77 7.83 -0.22 12.68
C VAL A 77 9.07 -0.37 11.81
N SER A 78 9.85 -1.42 12.03
CA SER A 78 10.99 -1.79 11.19
C SER A 78 10.95 -3.29 10.96
N VAL A 79 10.97 -3.69 9.68
CA VAL A 79 11.07 -5.08 9.26
C VAL A 79 12.34 -5.21 8.44
N LYS A 80 13.17 -6.18 8.79
CA LYS A 80 14.42 -6.49 8.11
C LYS A 80 14.40 -7.95 7.71
N ASP A 81 14.67 -8.23 6.45
CA ASP A 81 14.77 -9.58 5.91
C ASP A 81 16.14 -9.85 5.26
N ASN A 82 16.39 -11.11 4.99
CA ASN A 82 17.54 -11.61 4.23
C ASN A 82 17.18 -11.92 2.75
N GLY A 83 16.10 -11.32 2.23
CA GLY A 83 15.66 -11.51 0.86
C GLY A 83 16.61 -10.91 -0.19
N PRO A 84 16.24 -10.97 -1.47
CA PRO A 84 17.08 -10.49 -2.58
C PRO A 84 17.29 -8.97 -2.58
N GLY A 85 16.53 -8.23 -1.77
CA GLY A 85 16.55 -6.78 -1.71
C GLY A 85 15.88 -6.12 -2.93
N ILE A 86 15.98 -4.79 -2.98
CA ILE A 86 15.37 -3.96 -4.03
C ILE A 86 16.47 -3.18 -4.75
N VAL A 87 16.42 -3.18 -6.09
CA VAL A 87 17.34 -2.36 -6.90
C VAL A 87 17.12 -0.89 -6.56
N LYS A 88 18.20 -0.18 -6.19
CA LYS A 88 18.15 1.20 -5.66
C LYS A 88 17.35 2.18 -6.51
N THR A 89 17.42 2.06 -7.84
CA THR A 89 16.69 2.92 -8.78
C THR A 89 15.18 2.66 -8.83
N GLN A 90 14.72 1.50 -8.34
CA GLN A 90 13.31 1.11 -8.29
C GLN A 90 12.62 1.50 -6.98
N ILE A 91 13.39 1.74 -5.90
CA ILE A 91 12.87 2.09 -4.57
C ILE A 91 11.81 3.22 -4.63
N PRO A 92 12.05 4.36 -5.31
CA PRO A 92 11.07 5.44 -5.34
C PRO A 92 9.75 5.04 -6.00
N LYS A 93 9.79 4.15 -7.00
CA LYS A 93 8.58 3.70 -7.72
C LYS A 93 7.79 2.69 -6.89
N ILE A 94 8.48 1.75 -6.23
CA ILE A 94 7.85 0.71 -5.40
C ILE A 94 7.11 1.31 -4.22
N PHE A 95 7.70 2.30 -3.53
CA PHE A 95 7.05 2.92 -2.38
C PHE A 95 6.19 4.15 -2.74
N GLY A 96 6.47 4.82 -3.85
CA GLY A 96 5.81 6.08 -4.23
C GLY A 96 4.66 5.95 -5.22
N LYS A 97 4.49 4.79 -5.87
CA LYS A 97 3.41 4.57 -6.85
C LYS A 97 2.47 3.47 -6.35
N LEU A 98 1.20 3.83 -6.16
CA LEU A 98 0.15 2.87 -5.85
C LEU A 98 -0.08 1.91 -7.03
N LEU A 99 -0.37 0.65 -6.70
CA LEU A 99 -0.56 -0.45 -7.65
C LEU A 99 0.67 -0.67 -8.57
N TYR A 100 1.87 -0.59 -8.00
CA TYR A 100 3.12 -0.84 -8.70
C TYR A 100 3.90 -1.95 -7.99
N GLY A 101 4.15 -3.06 -8.69
CA GLY A 101 4.84 -4.21 -8.13
C GLY A 101 5.09 -5.31 -9.16
N SER A 102 6.02 -6.21 -8.85
CA SER A 102 6.36 -7.36 -9.70
C SER A 102 5.23 -8.40 -9.78
N LYS A 103 4.31 -8.39 -8.81
CA LYS A 103 3.23 -9.38 -8.68
C LYS A 103 1.98 -9.12 -9.51
N PHE A 104 1.83 -7.95 -10.13
CA PHE A 104 0.61 -7.59 -10.89
C PHE A 104 0.38 -8.44 -12.15
N HIS A 105 1.38 -9.21 -12.60
CA HIS A 105 1.26 -10.13 -13.73
C HIS A 105 1.23 -11.61 -13.32
N ARG A 106 1.32 -11.91 -12.01
CA ARG A 106 1.25 -13.28 -11.49
C ARG A 106 -0.16 -13.55 -10.97
N LEU A 107 -1.03 -14.08 -11.84
CA LEU A 107 -2.19 -14.85 -11.40
C LEU A 107 -1.67 -16.15 -10.80
N LYS A 108 -1.51 -16.20 -9.47
CA LYS A 108 -1.46 -17.46 -8.73
C LYS A 108 -2.78 -17.58 -7.96
N GLN A 109 -3.57 -18.55 -8.39
CA GLN A 109 -4.82 -18.98 -7.76
C GLN A 109 -4.51 -19.97 -6.63
#